data_AF-A0A6I1ZG60-F1
#
_entry.id   AF-A0A6I1ZG60-F1
#
_cell.length_a   1.000
_cell.length_b   1.000
_cell.length_c   1.000
_cell.angle_alpha   90.00
_cell.angle_beta   90.00
_cell.angle_gamma   90.00
#
_symmetry.space_group_name_H-M   'P 1'
#
loop_
_entity.id
_entity.type
_entity.pdbx_description
1 polymer ?
#
loop_
_entity_poly.entity_id
_entity_poly.type
_entity_poly.pdbx_seq_one_letter_code
_entity_poly.pdbx_strand_id
1 'polypeptide(L)' 'MRSYVTILIPVALLLVTVFWVYQDAALRARRGTPVYFSAGSIEVSTPATWALGCLCLWIIFMPLYLTCRRQAD' A
#
# COMPACT_ATOMS: atom_id res chain seq x y z
N MET A 1 -24.40 -2.07 -11.62
CA MET A 1 -23.45 -0.92 -11.66
C MET A 1 -23.03 -0.42 -10.28
N ARG A 2 -23.96 -0.16 -9.34
CA ARG A 2 -23.64 0.45 -8.02
C ARG A 2 -22.59 -0.31 -7.20
N SER A 3 -22.63 -1.65 -7.18
CA SER A 3 -21.65 -2.47 -6.42
C SER A 3 -20.24 -2.50 -7.04
N TYR A 4 -20.12 -2.37 -8.37
CA TYR A 4 -18.82 -2.36 -9.04
C TYR A 4 -18.06 -1.08 -8.71
N VAL A 5 -18.75 0.06 -8.68
CA VAL A 5 -18.13 1.35 -8.31
C VAL A 5 -17.56 1.30 -6.89
N THR A 6 -18.27 0.68 -5.95
CA THR A 6 -17.83 0.53 -4.56
C THR A 6 -16.56 -0.31 -4.40
N ILE A 7 -16.30 -1.23 -5.34
CA ILE A 7 -15.11 -2.10 -5.32
C ILE A 7 -13.99 -1.52 -6.18
N LEU A 8 -14.31 -0.99 -7.37
CA LEU A 8 -13.33 -0.51 -8.33
C LEU A 8 -12.62 0.76 -7.84
N ILE A 9 -13.31 1.66 -7.13
CA ILE A 9 -12.69 2.86 -6.57
C ILE A 9 -11.55 2.51 -5.59
N PRO A 10 -11.78 1.71 -4.53
CA PRO A 10 -10.71 1.36 -3.61
C PRO A 10 -9.59 0.55 -4.29
N VAL A 11 -9.93 -0.34 -5.23
CA VAL A 11 -8.92 -1.09 -5.99
C VAL A 11 -8.05 -0.14 -6.85
N ALA A 12 -8.66 0.83 -7.54
CA ALA A 12 -7.90 1.81 -8.32
C ALA A 12 -7.02 2.68 -7.40
N LEU A 13 -7.53 3.10 -6.25
CA LEU A 13 -6.78 3.89 -5.27
C LEU A 13 -5.57 3.11 -4.74
N LEU A 14 -5.76 1.81 -4.44
CA LEU A 14 -4.70 0.89 -4.04
C LEU A 14 -3.64 0.76 -5.14
N LEU A 15 -4.04 0.55 -6.39
CA LEU A 15 -3.07 0.42 -7.49
C LEU A 15 -2.28 1.72 -7.71
N VAL A 16 -2.95 2.87 -7.66
CA VAL A 16 -2.30 4.18 -7.79
C VAL A 16 -1.30 4.40 -6.65
N THR A 17 -1.68 4.12 -5.40
CA THR A 17 -0.78 4.30 -4.25
C THR A 17 0.40 3.35 -4.28
N VAL A 18 0.20 2.06 -4.56
CA VAL A 18 1.27 1.07 -4.67
C VAL A 18 2.24 1.44 -5.80
N PHE A 19 1.72 1.83 -6.96
CA PHE A 19 2.54 2.25 -8.10
C PHE A 19 3.33 3.52 -7.79
N TRP A 20 2.70 4.50 -7.16
CA TRP A 20 3.36 5.74 -6.75
C TRP A 20 4.49 5.50 -5.75
N VAL A 21 4.27 4.66 -4.74
CA VAL A 21 5.28 4.27 -3.75
C VAL A 21 6.47 3.58 -4.43
N TYR A 22 6.20 2.65 -5.35
CA TYR A 22 7.25 2.00 -6.13
C TYR A 22 8.08 3.02 -6.92
N GLN A 23 7.43 3.94 -7.63
CA GLN A 23 8.12 4.95 -8.43
C GLN A 23 8.94 5.91 -7.57
N ASP A 24 8.39 6.41 -6.46
CA ASP A 24 9.11 7.28 -5.54
C ASP A 24 10.35 6.58 -4.96
N ALA A 25 10.19 5.35 -4.47
CA ALA A 25 11.31 4.57 -3.94
C ALA A 25 12.35 4.26 -5.02
N ALA A 26 11.93 3.96 -6.26
CA ALA A 26 12.84 3.71 -7.39
C ALA A 26 13.60 4.97 -7.81
N LEU A 27 12.93 6.13 -7.86
CA LEU A 27 13.55 7.41 -8.17
C LEU A 27 14.57 7.81 -7.09
N ARG A 28 14.24 7.61 -5.82
CA ARG A 28 15.14 7.87 -4.69
C ARG A 28 16.35 6.94 -4.68
N ALA A 29 16.15 5.65 -4.97
CA ALA A 29 17.25 4.71 -5.15
C ALA A 29 18.20 5.12 -6.28
N ARG A 30 17.66 5.57 -7.42
CA ARG A 30 18.47 6.07 -8.56
C ARG A 30 19.22 7.37 -8.25
N ARG A 31 18.68 8.21 -7.36
CA ARG A 31 19.33 9.45 -6.90
C ARG A 31 20.38 9.23 -5.81
N GLY A 32 20.62 7.98 -5.40
CA GLY A 32 21.59 7.64 -4.37
C GLY A 32 21.10 7.84 -2.93
N THR A 33 19.80 8.11 -2.74
CA THR A 33 19.16 8.26 -1.42
C THR A 33 18.06 7.22 -1.24
N PRO A 34 18.39 5.91 -1.26
CA PRO A 34 17.39 4.85 -1.12
C PRO A 34 16.63 5.00 0.19
N VAL A 35 15.31 4.80 0.12
CA VAL A 35 14.47 4.75 1.33
C VAL A 35 14.72 3.41 2.00
N TYR A 36 15.45 3.44 3.11
CA TYR A 36 15.80 2.26 3.89
C TYR A 36 15.06 2.28 5.22
N PHE A 37 14.44 1.17 5.56
CA PHE A 37 13.86 0.95 6.87
C PHE A 37 14.29 -0.41 7.39
N SER A 38 14.77 -0.44 8.63
CA SER A 38 15.10 -1.68 9.34
C SER A 38 14.48 -1.61 10.73
N ALA A 39 13.67 -2.61 11.05
CA ALA A 39 13.08 -2.78 12.37
C ALA A 39 13.17 -4.25 12.78
N GLY A 40 14.06 -4.55 13.73
CA GLY A 40 14.30 -5.91 14.20
C GLY A 40 14.79 -6.81 13.07
N SER A 41 13.99 -7.83 12.70
CA SER A 41 14.29 -8.78 11.61
C SER A 41 13.72 -8.36 10.25
N ILE A 42 13.01 -7.22 10.17
CA ILE A 42 12.39 -6.75 8.92
C ILE A 42 13.29 -5.68 8.31
N GLU A 43 13.78 -5.96 7.11
CA GLU A 43 14.51 -5.01 6.29
C GLU A 43 13.70 -4.66 5.04
N VAL A 44 13.51 -3.36 4.81
CA VAL A 44 12.84 -2.80 3.64
C VAL A 44 13.84 -1.89 2.94
N SER A 45 14.58 -2.48 2.00
CA SER A 45 15.65 -1.80 1.25
C SER A 45 15.36 -1.64 -0.24
N THR A 46 14.32 -2.31 -0.76
CA THR A 46 13.98 -2.28 -2.18
C THR A 46 12.67 -1.52 -2.45
N PRO A 47 12.52 -0.90 -3.65
CA PRO A 47 11.25 -0.30 -4.06
C PRO A 47 10.10 -1.31 -4.06
N ALA A 48 10.37 -2.56 -4.42
CA ALA A 48 9.39 -3.64 -4.41
C ALA A 48 8.91 -3.96 -2.99
N THR A 49 9.80 -4.03 -2.00
CA THR A 49 9.42 -4.28 -0.60
C THR A 49 8.57 -3.15 -0.02
N TRP A 50 8.82 -1.89 -0.40
CA TRP A 50 7.95 -0.76 -0.02
C TRP A 50 6.55 -0.87 -0.62
N ALA A 51 6.47 -1.18 -1.92
CA ALA A 51 5.20 -1.37 -2.62
C ALA A 51 4.39 -2.54 -2.03
N LEU A 52 5.04 -3.66 -1.73
CA LEU A 52 4.42 -4.82 -1.08
C LEU A 52 3.97 -4.50 0.35
N GLY A 53 4.76 -3.74 1.11
CA GLY A 53 4.35 -3.28 2.45
C GLY A 53 3.07 -2.45 2.42
N CYS A 54 2.98 -1.49 1.49
CA CYS A 54 1.76 -0.70 1.28
C CYS A 54 0.57 -1.56 0.84
N LEU A 55 0.79 -2.54 -0.05
CA LEU A 55 -0.24 -3.48 -0.47
C LEU A 55 -0.78 -4.30 0.71
N CYS A 56 0.10 -4.86 1.54
CA CYS A 56 -0.27 -5.63 2.73
C CYS A 56 -1.05 -4.79 3.74
N LEU A 57 -0.59 -3.56 4.02
CA LEU A 57 -1.30 -2.59 4.87
C LEU A 57 -2.72 -2.38 4.36
N TRP A 58 -2.89 -2.16 3.06
CA TRP A 58 -4.20 -1.98 2.45
C TRP A 58 -5.08 -3.21 2.61
N ILE A 59 -4.57 -4.39 2.25
CA ILE A 59 -5.33 -5.66 2.30
C ILE A 59 -5.72 -6.04 3.73
N ILE A 60 -4.96 -5.62 4.75
CA ILE A 60 -5.28 -5.92 6.15
C ILE A 60 -6.23 -4.86 6.72
N PHE A 61 -5.85 -3.58 6.64
CA PHE A 61 -6.57 -2.52 7.35
C PHE A 61 -7.88 -2.11 6.67
N MET A 62 -8.01 -2.17 5.34
CA MET A 62 -9.28 -1.82 4.69
C MET A 62 -10.43 -2.78 5.01
N PRO A 63 -10.30 -4.11 4.86
CA PRO A 63 -11.38 -5.01 5.22
C PRO A 63 -11.65 -5.00 6.73
N LEU A 64 -10.61 -4.84 7.57
CA LEU A 64 -10.82 -4.64 9.01
C LEU A 64 -11.66 -3.39 9.28
N TYR A 65 -11.31 -2.24 8.70
CA TYR A 65 -12.06 -0.99 8.87
C TYR A 65 -13.52 -1.12 8.40
N LEU A 66 -13.75 -1.72 7.23
CA LEU A 66 -15.10 -1.93 6.71
C LEU A 66 -15.90 -2.90 7.58
N THR A 67 -15.27 -3.93 8.12
CA THR A 67 -15.91 -4.90 9.01
C THR A 67 -16.27 -4.27 10.34
N CYS A 68 -15.36 -3.52 10.96
CA CYS A 68 -15.62 -2.79 12.19
C CYS A 68 -16.70 -1.72 12.01
N ARG A 69 -16.67 -0.98 10.90
CA ARG A 69 -17.72 -0.01 10.55
C ARG A 69 -19.09 -0.68 10.48
N ARG A 70 -19.20 -1.84 9.82
CA ARG A 70 -20.47 -2.58 9.71
C ARG A 70 -20.99 -3.12 11.05
N GLN A 71 -20.14 -3.28 12.06
CA GLN A 71 -20.55 -3.68 13.41
C GLN A 71 -21.01 -2.48 14.26
N ALA A 72 -20.61 -1.26 13.87
CA ALA A 72 -20.98 -0.03 14.56
C ALA A 72 -22.29 0.60 14.05
N ASP A 73 -22.79 0.13 12.90
CA ASP A 73 -24.10 0.45 12.32
C ASP A 73 -25.14 -0.63 12.70
#